data_AF-A0A7S0IW93-F1
#
_entry.id   AF-A0A7S0IW93-F1
#
_cell.length_a   1.000
_cell.length_b   1.000
_cell.length_c   1.000
_cell.angle_alpha   90.00
_cell.angle_beta   90.00
_cell.angle_gamma   90.00
#
_symmetry.space_group_name_H-M   'P 1'
#
loop_
_entity.id
_entity.type
_entity.pdbx_description
1 polymer ?
#
loop_
_entity_poly.entity_id
_entity_poly.type
_entity_poly.pdbx_seq_one_letter_code
_entity_poly.pdbx_strand_id
1 'polypeptide(L)'
;ILLGGDAHGHVPERLDGRDAVIASHRALAQLLSAAFPAVRYHLPLVGNHDTWPQFSDDAQMRETIAQLWLRGLSRQAASSFSRHGYYSQRIHGCTPSLTVVALDTNALALPHLVHAGIKQLHWLNATLQRTVAAGISVIIAGHIAPGASHADFASMTSSGWSGGAWSTDAE
;
A
#
# COMPACT_ATOMS: atom_id res chain seq x y z
N ILE A 1 10.42 -4.97 -7.71
CA ILE A 1 9.79 -5.74 -6.62
C ILE A 1 8.69 -4.88 -6.02
N LEU A 2 7.46 -5.42 -5.97
CA LEU A 2 6.34 -4.81 -5.24
C LEU A 2 6.30 -5.45 -3.85
N LEU A 3 6.22 -4.63 -2.80
CA LEU A 3 6.28 -5.07 -1.40
C LEU A 3 4.95 -4.75 -0.73
N GLY A 4 4.28 -5.78 -0.21
CA GLY A 4 2.91 -5.68 0.30
C GLY A 4 2.72 -4.82 1.54
N GLY A 5 3.77 -4.37 2.22
CA GLY A 5 3.71 -3.81 3.57
C GLY A 5 3.82 -4.89 4.65
N ASP A 6 3.57 -4.51 5.89
CA ASP A 6 3.66 -5.36 7.10
C ASP A 6 5.03 -6.04 7.26
N ALA A 7 6.06 -5.19 7.35
CA ALA A 7 7.43 -5.63 7.57
C ALA A 7 7.68 -6.12 9.01
N HIS A 8 6.78 -5.84 9.94
CA HIS A 8 6.91 -6.11 11.36
C HIS A 8 5.81 -7.06 11.85
N GLY A 9 6.11 -7.86 12.88
CA GLY A 9 5.21 -8.92 13.36
C GLY A 9 4.09 -8.41 14.28
N HIS A 10 3.12 -9.30 14.55
CA HIS A 10 2.05 -9.06 15.53
C HIS A 10 2.58 -9.16 16.97
N VAL A 11 3.21 -8.08 17.43
CA VAL A 11 3.71 -7.95 18.81
C VAL A 11 2.82 -6.96 19.57
N PRO A 12 2.39 -7.27 20.82
CA PRO A 12 1.65 -6.32 21.65
C PRO A 12 2.42 -5.00 21.80
N GLU A 13 1.73 -3.86 21.70
CA GLU A 13 2.38 -2.53 21.73
C GLU A 13 3.19 -2.26 23.01
N ARG A 14 2.84 -2.92 24.13
CA ARG A 14 3.59 -2.83 25.39
C ARG A 14 4.95 -3.55 25.36
N LEU A 15 5.18 -4.40 24.37
CA LEU A 15 6.38 -5.23 24.22
C LEU A 15 7.28 -4.76 23.07
N ASP A 16 6.83 -3.77 22.30
CA ASP A 16 7.58 -3.29 21.14
C ASP A 16 7.44 -1.77 20.95
N GLY A 17 8.09 -1.24 19.92
CA GLY A 17 8.12 0.18 19.66
C GLY A 17 8.40 0.52 18.21
N ARG A 18 8.24 1.81 17.92
CA ARG A 18 8.58 2.44 16.64
C ARG A 18 9.94 2.00 16.08
N ASP A 19 10.95 1.89 16.94
CA ASP A 19 12.32 1.56 16.53
C ASP A 19 12.44 0.14 15.95
N ALA A 20 11.65 -0.83 16.45
CA ALA A 20 11.67 -2.18 15.92
C ALA A 20 10.98 -2.28 14.56
N VAL A 21 9.88 -1.54 14.34
CA VAL A 21 9.24 -1.43 13.02
C VAL A 21 10.23 -0.86 12.01
N ILE A 22 10.94 0.21 12.37
CA ILE A 22 12.00 0.81 11.53
C ILE A 22 13.13 -0.20 11.29
N ALA A 23 13.57 -0.94 12.31
CA ALA A 23 14.63 -1.94 12.20
C ALA A 23 14.24 -3.07 11.24
N SER A 24 12.98 -3.55 11.29
CA SER A 24 12.45 -4.55 10.37
C SER A 24 12.48 -4.06 8.91
N HIS A 25 11.98 -2.86 8.64
CA HIS A 25 12.05 -2.28 7.30
C HIS A 25 13.49 -2.11 6.82
N ARG A 26 14.39 -1.66 7.70
CA ARG A 26 15.81 -1.47 7.35
C ARG A 26 16.47 -2.80 6.98
N ALA A 27 16.23 -3.85 7.77
CA ALA A 27 16.76 -5.18 7.51
C ALA A 27 16.26 -5.73 6.16
N LEU A 28 14.96 -5.63 5.88
CA LEU A 28 14.38 -6.06 4.61
C LEU A 28 14.91 -5.24 3.42
N ALA A 29 14.99 -3.92 3.55
CA ALA A 29 15.49 -3.04 2.50
C ALA A 29 16.96 -3.34 2.16
N GLN A 30 17.79 -3.57 3.18
CA GLN A 30 19.20 -3.96 3.01
C GLN A 30 19.32 -5.34 2.34
N LEU A 31 18.58 -6.34 2.82
CA LEU A 31 18.58 -7.68 2.26
C LEU A 31 18.18 -7.68 0.79
N LEU A 32 17.06 -7.03 0.44
CA LEU A 32 16.58 -6.98 -0.94
C LEU A 32 17.54 -6.21 -1.85
N SER A 33 18.14 -5.13 -1.36
CA SER A 33 19.14 -4.37 -2.13
C SER A 33 20.41 -5.19 -2.40
N ALA A 34 20.81 -6.05 -1.44
CA ALA A 34 21.96 -6.92 -1.59
C ALA A 34 21.67 -8.14 -2.48
N ALA A 35 20.49 -8.76 -2.32
CA ALA A 35 20.09 -9.94 -3.09
C ALA A 35 19.72 -9.60 -4.55
N PHE A 36 19.18 -8.41 -4.79
CA PHE A 36 18.69 -7.97 -6.10
C PHE A 36 19.31 -6.64 -6.55
N PRO A 37 20.65 -6.55 -6.68
CA PRO A 37 21.33 -5.27 -6.93
C PRO A 37 20.98 -4.64 -8.28
N ALA A 38 20.52 -5.44 -9.25
CA ALA A 38 20.08 -4.98 -10.57
C ALA A 38 18.60 -4.55 -10.62
N VAL A 39 17.81 -4.84 -9.58
CA VAL A 39 16.41 -4.42 -9.54
C VAL A 39 16.35 -2.92 -9.31
N ARG A 40 15.82 -2.20 -10.30
CA ARG A 40 15.71 -0.74 -10.28
C ARG A 40 14.64 -0.22 -9.33
N TYR A 41 13.53 -0.93 -9.18
CA TYR A 41 12.33 -0.44 -8.49
C TYR A 41 11.98 -1.32 -7.30
N HIS A 42 12.13 -0.79 -6.09
CA HIS A 42 11.50 -1.32 -4.88
C HIS A 42 10.28 -0.47 -4.59
N LEU A 43 9.10 -1.06 -4.71
CA LEU A 43 7.82 -0.37 -4.67
C LEU A 43 7.08 -0.78 -3.40
N PRO A 44 7.27 -0.06 -2.28
CA PRO A 44 6.58 -0.37 -1.03
C PRO A 44 5.11 0.06 -1.09
N LEU A 45 4.26 -0.71 -0.42
CA LEU A 45 2.95 -0.30 0.09
C LEU A 45 3.10 -0.01 1.59
N VAL A 46 2.12 0.66 2.19
CA VAL A 46 2.04 0.84 3.65
C VAL A 46 1.08 -0.20 4.21
N GLY A 47 1.58 -1.11 5.04
CA GLY A 47 0.76 -2.02 5.82
C GLY A 47 0.25 -1.39 7.11
N ASN A 48 -0.79 -1.97 7.71
CA ASN A 48 -1.33 -1.45 8.96
C ASN A 48 -0.39 -1.67 10.16
N HIS A 49 0.60 -2.57 10.06
CA HIS A 49 1.66 -2.77 11.06
C HIS A 49 2.92 -1.94 10.78
N ASP A 50 2.96 -1.17 9.69
CA ASP A 50 4.11 -0.35 9.33
C ASP A 50 4.08 1.04 10.00
N THR A 51 3.01 1.39 10.71
CA THR A 51 2.90 2.63 11.51
C THR A 51 3.02 2.35 13.01
N TRP A 52 3.28 3.40 13.81
CA TRP A 52 3.36 3.26 15.26
C TRP A 52 2.64 4.40 16.00
N PRO A 53 1.63 4.12 16.84
CA PRO A 53 1.01 2.80 17.11
C PRO A 53 0.47 2.12 15.85
N GLN A 54 0.18 0.81 15.91
CA GLN A 54 -0.32 0.09 14.72
C GLN A 54 -1.68 0.66 14.31
N PHE A 55 -2.03 0.57 13.03
CA PHE A 55 -3.28 1.14 12.48
C PHE A 55 -3.43 2.67 12.68
N SER A 56 -2.33 3.41 12.82
CA SER A 56 -2.34 4.87 12.94
C SER A 56 -1.94 5.58 11.64
N ASP A 57 -2.35 6.85 11.50
CA ASP A 57 -1.87 7.76 10.47
C ASP A 57 -0.58 8.47 10.92
N ASP A 58 0.54 7.74 10.91
CA ASP A 58 1.86 8.28 11.29
C ASP A 58 2.67 8.71 10.05
N ALA A 59 2.61 10.01 9.75
CA ALA A 59 3.38 10.62 8.67
C ALA A 59 4.90 10.52 8.86
N GLN A 60 5.41 10.55 10.09
CA GLN A 60 6.84 10.44 10.36
C GLN A 60 7.34 9.02 10.11
N MET A 61 6.53 8.01 10.44
CA MET A 61 6.83 6.62 10.08
C MET A 61 6.84 6.43 8.58
N ARG A 62 5.84 6.95 7.85
CA ARG A 62 5.84 6.91 6.38
C ARG A 62 7.06 7.58 5.78
N GLU A 63 7.47 8.75 6.29
CA GLU A 63 8.67 9.43 5.84
C GLU A 63 9.94 8.58 6.08
N THR A 64 10.05 7.99 7.27
CA THR A 64 11.18 7.11 7.62
C THR A 64 11.23 5.89 6.70
N ILE A 65 10.09 5.25 6.46
CA ILE A 65 9.96 4.11 5.53
C ILE A 65 10.32 4.55 4.12
N ALA A 66 9.81 5.70 3.65
CA ALA A 66 10.13 6.23 2.33
C ALA A 66 11.64 6.31 2.13
N GLN A 67 12.36 6.84 3.12
CA GLN A 67 13.82 7.01 3.11
C GLN A 67 14.57 5.67 2.99
N LEU A 68 14.08 4.62 3.65
CA LEU A 68 14.66 3.27 3.56
C LEU A 68 14.47 2.64 2.18
N TRP A 69 13.35 2.93 1.51
CA TRP A 69 12.98 2.33 0.23
C TRP A 69 13.26 3.22 -1.00
N LEU A 70 13.99 4.34 -0.87
CA LEU A 70 14.21 5.34 -1.94
C LEU A 70 14.84 4.82 -3.25
N ARG A 71 15.29 3.57 -3.31
CA ARG A 71 15.79 2.97 -4.55
C ARG A 71 14.67 2.78 -5.57
N GLY A 72 14.59 3.71 -6.51
CA GLY A 72 13.81 3.59 -7.74
C GLY A 72 12.56 4.44 -7.82
N LEU A 73 12.12 5.05 -6.71
CA LEU A 73 11.01 5.99 -6.72
C LEU A 73 11.45 7.33 -7.31
N SER A 74 10.59 7.90 -8.15
CA SER A 74 10.73 9.30 -8.56
C SER A 74 10.57 10.21 -7.33
N ARG A 75 11.13 11.43 -7.39
CA ARG A 75 10.95 12.43 -6.31
C ARG A 75 9.48 12.70 -6.01
N GLN A 76 8.64 12.72 -7.05
CA GLN A 76 7.20 12.89 -6.88
C GLN A 76 6.55 11.70 -6.16
N ALA A 77 6.92 10.47 -6.55
CA ALA A 77 6.40 9.26 -5.91
C ALA A 77 6.83 9.17 -4.44
N ALA A 78 8.12 9.39 -4.14
CA ALA A 78 8.63 9.40 -2.77
C ALA A 78 7.93 10.48 -1.92
N SER A 79 7.77 11.70 -2.45
CA SER A 79 7.12 12.79 -1.74
C SER A 79 5.62 12.54 -1.52
N SER A 80 4.93 11.90 -2.47
CA SER A 80 3.54 11.48 -2.33
C SER A 80 3.39 10.38 -1.27
N PHE A 81 4.27 9.38 -1.30
CA PHE A 81 4.28 8.29 -0.32
C PHE A 81 4.49 8.81 1.11
N SER A 82 5.48 9.67 1.36
CA SER A 82 5.71 10.21 2.70
C SER A 82 4.50 11.00 3.23
N ARG A 83 3.87 11.81 2.36
CA ARG A 83 2.74 12.66 2.76
C ARG A 83 1.42 11.92 2.90
N HIS A 84 1.17 10.94 2.04
CA HIS A 84 -0.17 10.39 1.84
C HIS A 84 -0.25 8.86 1.88
N GLY A 85 0.88 8.14 1.96
CA GLY A 85 0.94 6.68 1.90
C GLY A 85 0.77 6.10 0.49
N TYR A 86 0.20 6.86 -0.46
CA TYR A 86 -0.02 6.43 -1.84
C TYR A 86 0.81 7.22 -2.87
N TYR A 87 1.07 6.60 -4.02
CA TYR A 87 1.81 7.20 -5.13
C TYR A 87 1.58 6.47 -6.45
N SER A 88 2.01 7.09 -7.55
CA SER A 88 2.14 6.44 -8.84
C SER A 88 3.61 6.48 -9.31
N GLN A 89 4.07 5.38 -9.90
CA GLN A 89 5.43 5.23 -10.40
C GLN A 89 5.40 4.67 -11.82
N ARG A 90 5.90 5.47 -12.77
CA ARG A 90 6.11 5.02 -14.14
C ARG A 90 7.28 4.04 -14.20
N ILE A 91 7.07 2.88 -14.82
CA ILE A 91 8.11 1.88 -15.02
C ILE A 91 8.70 2.08 -16.42
N HIS A 92 10.00 2.37 -16.47
CA HIS A 92 10.72 2.57 -17.72
C HIS A 92 11.21 1.24 -18.28
N GLY A 93 11.30 1.14 -19.61
CA GLY A 93 11.79 -0.07 -20.29
C GLY A 93 10.76 -1.18 -20.47
N CYS A 94 9.47 -0.92 -20.19
CA CYS A 94 8.38 -1.84 -20.48
C CYS A 94 7.68 -1.50 -21.80
N THR A 95 7.35 -2.54 -22.58
CA THR A 95 6.46 -2.45 -23.75
C THR A 95 5.38 -3.54 -23.60
N PRO A 96 4.09 -3.19 -23.42
CA PRO A 96 3.56 -1.83 -23.38
C PRO A 96 4.05 -1.03 -22.17
N SER A 97 3.85 0.28 -22.25
CA SER A 97 4.11 1.21 -21.17
C SER A 97 3.34 0.82 -19.90
N LEU A 98 4.05 0.74 -18.77
CA LEU A 98 3.48 0.38 -17.46
C LEU A 98 3.63 1.50 -16.42
N THR A 99 2.58 1.72 -15.63
CA THR A 99 2.59 2.49 -14.38
C THR A 99 2.12 1.60 -13.23
N VAL A 100 2.80 1.68 -12.08
CA VAL A 100 2.30 1.09 -10.83
C VAL A 100 1.65 2.20 -10.01
N VAL A 101 0.45 1.93 -9.50
CA VAL A 101 -0.28 2.77 -8.56
C VAL A 101 -0.34 2.04 -7.23
N ALA A 102 0.36 2.56 -6.24
CA ALA A 102 0.37 2.05 -4.88
C ALA A 102 -0.62 2.88 -4.05
N LEU A 103 -1.61 2.20 -3.47
CA LEU A 103 -2.64 2.80 -2.62
C LEU A 103 -2.30 2.59 -1.14
N ASP A 104 -2.65 3.57 -0.32
CA ASP A 104 -2.77 3.42 1.11
C ASP A 104 -4.20 2.95 1.41
N THR A 105 -4.38 1.62 1.45
CA THR A 105 -5.69 1.04 1.72
C THR A 105 -6.03 1.01 3.22
N ASN A 106 -5.09 1.37 4.11
CA ASN A 106 -5.42 1.65 5.52
C ASN A 106 -6.42 2.81 5.60
N ALA A 107 -6.25 3.84 4.76
CA ALA A 107 -7.16 4.97 4.68
C ALA A 107 -8.57 4.62 4.15
N LEU A 108 -8.73 3.44 3.53
CA LEU A 108 -10.02 2.92 3.08
C LEU A 108 -10.65 1.95 4.11
N ALA A 109 -9.83 1.29 4.92
CA ALA A 109 -10.28 0.30 5.90
C ALA A 109 -10.57 0.90 7.29
N LEU A 110 -9.86 1.96 7.66
CA LEU A 110 -9.94 2.54 9.01
C LEU A 110 -10.94 3.70 9.06
N PRO A 111 -12.02 3.62 9.86
CA PRO A 111 -13.08 4.64 9.86
C PRO A 111 -12.59 6.06 10.14
N HIS A 112 -11.58 6.20 11.00
CA HIS A 112 -11.02 7.50 11.36
C HIS A 112 -10.21 8.16 10.22
N LEU A 113 -9.91 7.42 9.13
CA LEU A 113 -9.16 7.91 7.97
C LEU A 113 -10.03 8.13 6.72
N VAL A 114 -11.36 8.01 6.83
CA VAL A 114 -12.29 8.06 5.69
C VAL A 114 -12.10 9.29 4.78
N HIS A 115 -11.79 10.46 5.36
CA HIS A 115 -11.56 11.69 4.58
C HIS A 115 -10.29 11.61 3.73
N ALA A 116 -9.23 10.96 4.23
CA ALA A 116 -8.03 10.68 3.45
C ALA A 116 -8.32 9.67 2.34
N GLY A 117 -9.12 8.64 2.64
CA GLY A 117 -9.59 7.65 1.67
C GLY A 117 -10.35 8.28 0.49
N ILE A 118 -11.30 9.18 0.76
CA ILE A 118 -12.06 9.89 -0.29
C ILE A 118 -11.13 10.73 -1.17
N LYS A 119 -10.17 11.46 -0.57
CA LYS A 119 -9.17 12.24 -1.33
C LYS A 119 -8.30 11.35 -2.21
N GLN A 120 -7.87 10.20 -1.68
CA GLN A 120 -7.13 9.20 -2.44
C GLN A 120 -7.93 8.70 -3.65
N LEU A 121 -9.23 8.42 -3.49
CA LEU A 121 -10.07 7.93 -4.60
C LEU A 121 -10.24 8.98 -5.70
N HIS A 122 -10.39 10.27 -5.36
CA HIS A 122 -10.38 11.34 -6.36
C HIS A 122 -9.05 11.42 -7.10
N TRP A 123 -7.92 11.33 -6.37
CA TRP A 123 -6.59 11.29 -6.97
C TRP A 123 -6.40 10.07 -7.88
N LEU A 124 -6.89 8.89 -7.47
CA LEU A 124 -6.83 7.65 -8.22
C LEU A 124 -7.60 7.80 -9.53
N ASN A 125 -8.84 8.27 -9.49
CA ASN A 125 -9.66 8.49 -10.67
C ASN A 125 -8.96 9.41 -11.69
N ALA A 126 -8.43 10.55 -11.23
CA ALA A 126 -7.69 11.47 -12.09
C ALA A 126 -6.40 10.83 -12.66
N THR A 127 -5.73 9.97 -11.90
CA THR A 127 -4.54 9.24 -12.36
C THR A 127 -4.88 8.20 -13.41
N LEU A 128 -5.95 7.43 -13.23
CA LEU A 128 -6.42 6.43 -14.19
C LEU A 128 -6.89 7.07 -15.49
N GLN A 129 -7.62 8.19 -15.42
CA GLN A 129 -8.02 8.95 -16.61
C GLN A 129 -6.81 9.37 -17.46
N ARG A 130 -5.74 9.87 -16.82
CA ARG A 130 -4.49 10.22 -17.51
C ARG A 130 -3.78 9.01 -18.12
N THR A 131 -3.72 7.89 -17.42
CA THR A 131 -3.05 6.67 -17.94
C THR A 131 -3.83 6.06 -19.10
N VAL A 132 -5.17 6.05 -19.03
CA VAL A 132 -6.04 5.57 -20.11
C VAL A 132 -5.88 6.46 -21.35
N ALA A 133 -5.94 7.78 -21.19
CA ALA A 133 -5.74 8.72 -22.31
C ALA A 133 -4.36 8.57 -22.98
N ALA A 134 -3.35 8.12 -22.22
CA ALA A 134 -1.99 7.88 -22.72
C ALA A 134 -1.74 6.44 -23.22
N GLY A 135 -2.74 5.55 -23.19
CA GLY A 135 -2.58 4.13 -23.57
C GLY A 135 -1.59 3.36 -22.69
N ILE A 136 -1.47 3.74 -21.41
CA ILE A 136 -0.53 3.14 -20.45
C ILE A 136 -1.26 2.09 -19.61
N SER A 137 -0.70 0.88 -19.55
CA SER A 137 -1.17 -0.19 -18.65
C SER A 137 -0.88 0.16 -17.19
N VAL A 138 -1.78 -0.25 -16.29
CA VAL A 138 -1.68 0.06 -14.87
C VAL A 138 -1.73 -1.21 -14.03
N ILE A 139 -0.81 -1.34 -13.07
CA ILE A 139 -0.95 -2.25 -11.94
C ILE A 139 -1.39 -1.41 -10.74
N ILE A 140 -2.51 -1.78 -10.11
CA ILE A 140 -2.99 -1.17 -8.87
C ILE A 140 -2.69 -2.15 -7.73
N ALA A 141 -2.10 -1.65 -6.66
CA ALA A 141 -1.75 -2.44 -5.49
C ALA A 141 -2.12 -1.70 -4.20
N GLY A 142 -2.56 -2.46 -3.20
CA GLY A 142 -2.88 -2.00 -1.85
C GLY A 142 -2.60 -3.12 -0.85
N HIS A 143 -2.45 -2.78 0.42
CA HIS A 143 -2.16 -3.74 1.48
C HIS A 143 -3.42 -4.51 1.91
N ILE A 144 -4.36 -3.80 2.54
CA ILE A 144 -5.69 -4.32 2.88
C ILE A 144 -6.50 -4.43 1.58
N ALA A 145 -6.92 -5.65 1.23
CA ALA A 145 -7.76 -5.91 0.06
C ALA A 145 -9.21 -5.45 0.32
N PRO A 146 -9.93 -4.99 -0.72
CA PRO A 146 -11.37 -4.71 -0.60
C PRO A 146 -12.17 -6.01 -0.46
N GLY A 147 -13.41 -5.88 0.02
CA GLY A 147 -14.35 -6.98 0.19
C GLY A 147 -14.24 -7.64 1.56
N ALA A 148 -15.11 -8.63 1.78
CA ALA A 148 -15.16 -9.33 3.05
C ALA A 148 -13.90 -10.18 3.29
N SER A 149 -13.46 -10.22 4.55
CA SER A 149 -12.43 -11.17 4.95
C SER A 149 -12.98 -12.59 4.84
N HIS A 150 -12.28 -13.46 4.12
CA HIS A 150 -12.65 -14.87 3.99
C HIS A 150 -12.60 -15.64 5.33
N ALA A 151 -11.97 -15.04 6.36
CA ALA A 151 -11.91 -15.56 7.72
C ALA A 151 -13.04 -15.02 8.63
N ASP A 152 -13.81 -14.04 8.16
CA ASP A 152 -14.97 -13.50 8.87
C ASP A 152 -16.25 -13.86 8.11
N PHE A 153 -16.86 -14.98 8.51
CA PHE A 153 -18.10 -15.45 7.90
C PHE A 153 -19.22 -14.42 7.99
N ALA A 154 -19.29 -13.62 9.06
CA ALA A 154 -20.31 -12.59 9.19
C ALA A 154 -20.08 -11.44 8.20
N SER A 155 -18.83 -11.00 8.03
CA SER A 155 -18.44 -10.04 7.00
C SER A 155 -18.76 -10.56 5.59
N MET A 156 -18.45 -11.84 5.32
CA MET A 156 -18.77 -12.49 4.04
C MET A 156 -20.26 -12.50 3.75
N THR A 157 -21.08 -12.95 4.71
CA THR A 157 -22.54 -12.98 4.52
C THR A 157 -23.13 -11.58 4.36
N SER A 158 -22.63 -10.59 5.10
CA SER A 158 -23.06 -9.20 4.97
C SER A 158 -22.68 -8.55 3.63
N SER A 159 -21.68 -9.11 2.94
CA SER A 159 -21.26 -8.69 1.60
C SER A 159 -21.88 -9.54 0.48
N GLY A 160 -22.90 -10.36 0.79
CA GLY A 160 -23.64 -11.17 -0.17
C GLY A 160 -23.04 -12.53 -0.51
N TRP A 161 -22.08 -13.03 0.26
CA TRP A 161 -21.54 -14.38 0.06
C TRP A 161 -22.41 -15.45 0.72
N SER A 162 -22.84 -16.46 -0.04
CA SER A 162 -23.67 -17.58 0.45
C SER A 162 -23.03 -18.95 0.19
N GLY A 163 -21.85 -19.19 0.76
CA GLY A 163 -21.30 -20.55 0.85
C GLY A 163 -20.97 -21.21 -0.50
N GLY A 164 -20.62 -20.43 -1.52
CA GLY A 164 -20.23 -20.96 -2.85
C GLY A 164 -20.37 -19.97 -4.01
N ALA A 165 -21.10 -18.87 -3.83
CA ALA A 165 -21.21 -17.79 -4.82
C ALA A 165 -21.43 -16.43 -4.12
N TRP A 166 -21.06 -15.35 -4.82
CA TRP A 166 -21.44 -13.99 -4.47
C TRP A 166 -22.81 -13.70 -5.09
N SER A 167 -23.81 -13.40 -4.27
CA SER A 167 -25.13 -12.94 -4.73
C SER A 167 -25.18 -11.42 -4.70
N THR A 168 -25.74 -10.81 -5.75
CA THR A 168 -26.00 -9.36 -5.81
C THR A 168 -27.22 -8.94 -4.99
N ASP A 169 -27.92 -9.89 -4.36
CA ASP A 169 -29.20 -9.66 -3.70
C ASP A 169 -29.07 -9.37 -2.19
N ALA A 170 -27.88 -9.01 -1.71
CA ALA A 170 -27.69 -8.59 -0.33
C ALA A 170 -28.09 -7.11 -0.17
N GLU A 171 -29.23 -6.88 0.47
CA GLU A 171 -29.73 -5.57 0.93
C GLU A 171 -28.87 -4.97 2.06
#